data_AF-A0A920MDI9-F1
#
_entry.id   AF-A0A920MDI9-F1
#
_cell.length_a   1.000
_cell.length_b   1.000
_cell.length_c   1.000
_cell.angle_alpha   90.00
_cell.angle_beta   90.00
_cell.angle_gamma   90.00
#
_symmetry.space_group_name_H-M   'P 1'
#
loop_
_entity.id
_entity.type
_entity.pdbx_description
1 polymer ?
#
loop_
_entity_poly.entity_id
_entity_poly.type
_entity_poly.pdbx_seq_one_letter_code
_entity_poly.pdbx_strand_id
1 'polypeptide(L)'
;MGENVATRVASGVCLEEIAKDFSIIAGGADLTGNTGTALKNCKQLSPSNPSGKQLYYGVREHAMGAVMNGIALHGCVVPVGGTFLVFSDYMRPAIRLAALSKAKVIYSFTHDSVGVGEDGPTHHLLNKLCLSDLSRIYW
;
A
#
# COMPACT_ATOMS: atom_id res chain seq x y z
N MET A 1 -24.19 -15.91 9.53
CA MET A 1 -24.25 -15.01 8.36
C MET A 1 -23.01 -14.15 8.41
N GLY A 2 -22.07 -14.35 7.47
CA GLY A 2 -20.89 -13.50 7.37
C GLY A 2 -21.27 -12.21 6.63
N GLU A 3 -20.87 -11.07 7.17
CA GLU A 3 -21.08 -9.79 6.50
C GLU A 3 -20.36 -9.78 5.14
N ASN A 4 -21.04 -9.27 4.12
CA ASN A 4 -20.47 -9.14 2.77
C ASN A 4 -19.61 -7.87 2.72
N VAL A 5 -18.32 -8.00 3.08
CA VAL A 5 -17.38 -6.89 3.23
C VAL A 5 -16.33 -6.94 2.11
N ALA A 6 -16.07 -5.79 1.48
CA ALA A 6 -15.01 -5.69 0.47
C ALA A 6 -13.64 -5.97 1.09
N THR A 7 -12.78 -6.70 0.39
CA THR A 7 -11.44 -7.12 0.88
C THR A 7 -10.59 -5.93 1.34
N ARG A 8 -10.64 -4.79 0.64
CA ARG A 8 -9.95 -3.55 1.04
C ARG A 8 -10.40 -3.02 2.41
N VAL A 9 -11.68 -3.19 2.75
CA VAL A 9 -12.26 -2.74 4.02
C VAL A 9 -11.81 -3.69 5.13
N ALA A 10 -11.89 -5.00 4.88
CA ALA A 10 -11.36 -6.00 5.80
C ALA A 10 -9.85 -5.81 6.06
N SER A 11 -9.06 -5.55 5.01
CA SER A 11 -7.63 -5.24 5.12
C SER A 11 -7.37 -4.00 5.98
N GLY A 12 -8.19 -2.96 5.87
CA GLY A 12 -8.08 -1.77 6.71
C GLY A 12 -8.32 -2.06 8.20
N VAL A 13 -9.31 -2.89 8.51
CA VAL A 13 -9.56 -3.33 9.90
C VAL A 13 -8.37 -4.11 10.45
N CYS A 14 -7.83 -5.06 9.69
CA CYS A 14 -6.65 -5.82 10.10
C CYS A 14 -5.43 -4.90 10.33
N LEU A 15 -5.21 -3.95 9.42
CA LEU A 15 -4.09 -3.01 9.51
C LEU A 15 -4.19 -2.12 10.76
N GLU A 16 -5.39 -1.64 11.08
CA GLU A 16 -5.66 -0.83 12.27
C GLU A 16 -5.35 -1.60 13.57
N GLU A 17 -5.75 -2.87 13.64
CA GLU A 17 -5.45 -3.73 14.78
C GLU A 17 -3.94 -3.99 14.91
N ILE A 18 -3.27 -4.32 13.81
CA ILE A 18 -1.80 -4.51 13.78
C ILE A 18 -1.07 -3.23 14.22
N ALA A 19 -1.61 -2.06 13.87
CA ALA A 19 -1.01 -0.77 14.20
C ALA A 19 -0.90 -0.49 15.70
N LYS A 20 -1.66 -1.21 16.55
CA LYS A 20 -1.62 -1.02 18.01
C LYS A 20 -0.33 -1.57 18.61
N ASP A 21 0.04 -2.78 18.20
CA ASP A 21 1.13 -3.54 18.83
C ASP A 21 2.41 -3.53 18.00
N PHE A 22 2.33 -3.24 16.70
CA PHE A 22 3.48 -3.24 15.80
C PHE A 22 3.91 -1.85 15.35
N SER A 23 5.22 -1.71 15.13
CA SER A 23 5.83 -0.54 14.52
C SER A 23 5.58 -0.56 13.02
N ILE A 24 4.51 0.12 12.60
CA ILE A 24 4.14 0.28 11.20
C ILE A 24 4.04 1.76 10.83
N ILE A 25 4.29 2.06 9.56
CA ILE A 25 3.91 3.33 8.92
C ILE A 25 3.05 2.97 7.72
N ALA A 26 1.83 3.50 7.67
CA ALA A 26 0.89 3.24 6.60
C ALA A 26 0.57 4.51 5.81
N GLY A 27 0.29 4.37 4.52
CA GLY A 27 -0.06 5.49 3.67
C GLY A 27 -0.49 5.07 2.28
N GLY A 28 -1.09 5.99 1.54
CA GLY A 28 -1.41 5.79 0.13
C GLY A 28 -0.91 6.95 -0.74
N ALA A 29 -0.78 6.68 -2.03
CA ALA A 29 -0.50 7.70 -3.04
C ALA A 29 -1.77 8.52 -3.34
N ASP A 30 -2.16 9.39 -2.41
CA ASP A 30 -3.41 10.17 -2.42
C ASP A 30 -4.71 9.33 -2.45
N LEU A 31 -4.58 8.02 -2.22
CA LEU A 31 -5.67 7.05 -2.23
C LEU A 31 -5.81 6.32 -0.88
N THR A 32 -5.39 6.97 0.21
CA THR A 32 -5.33 6.39 1.56
C THR A 32 -6.67 5.81 2.02
N GLY A 33 -7.79 6.48 1.72
CA GLY A 33 -9.13 5.99 2.06
C GLY A 33 -9.63 4.83 1.19
N ASN A 34 -9.09 4.68 -0.02
CA ASN A 34 -9.58 3.76 -1.05
C ASN A 34 -8.78 2.45 -1.09
N THR A 35 -7.65 2.41 -0.37
CA THR A 35 -6.67 1.33 -0.42
C THR A 35 -6.56 0.55 0.89
N GLY A 36 -7.40 0.85 1.88
CA GLY A 36 -7.35 0.18 3.18
C GLY A 36 -6.11 0.53 4.00
N THR A 37 -5.40 1.61 3.67
CA THR A 37 -4.18 2.05 4.37
C THR A 37 -4.42 3.23 5.32
N ALA A 38 -5.68 3.60 5.55
CA ALA A 38 -6.08 4.63 6.49
C ALA A 38 -6.07 4.08 7.92
N LEU A 39 -5.29 4.71 8.80
CA LEU A 39 -5.24 4.44 10.23
C LEU A 39 -6.04 5.50 10.99
N LYS A 40 -7.29 5.20 11.31
CA LYS A 40 -8.25 6.15 11.90
C LYS A 40 -7.85 6.59 13.30
N ASN A 41 -7.19 5.72 14.06
CA ASN A 41 -6.79 5.98 15.45
C ASN A 41 -5.32 6.44 15.57
N CYS A 42 -4.60 6.58 14.45
CA CYS A 42 -3.23 7.03 14.45
C CYS A 42 -3.11 8.47 13.95
N LYS A 43 -2.11 9.19 14.46
CA LYS A 43 -1.82 10.55 13.99
C LYS A 43 -0.99 10.52 12.70
N GLN A 44 -1.09 11.61 11.95
CA GLN A 44 -0.24 11.90 10.81
C GLN A 44 1.24 11.97 11.21
N LEU A 45 2.10 11.33 10.41
CA LEU A 45 3.54 11.54 10.42
C LEU A 45 3.84 12.88 9.73
N SER A 46 4.37 13.82 10.49
CA SER A 46 4.70 15.17 10.00
C SER A 46 5.94 15.72 10.71
N PRO A 47 6.54 16.83 10.24
CA PRO A 47 7.62 17.49 10.96
C PRO A 47 7.25 17.88 12.40
N SER A 48 5.98 18.25 12.63
CA SER A 48 5.45 18.57 13.96
C SER A 48 5.06 17.35 14.78
N ASN A 49 4.91 16.18 14.17
CA ASN A 49 4.57 14.92 14.83
C ASN A 49 5.31 13.72 14.20
N PRO A 50 6.62 13.55 14.46
CA PRO A 50 7.43 12.49 13.86
C PRO A 50 7.05 11.07 14.31
N SER A 51 6.29 10.94 15.41
CA SER A 51 5.79 9.66 15.93
C SER A 51 4.48 9.20 15.30
N GLY A 52 3.91 9.99 14.37
CA GLY A 52 2.72 9.58 13.64
C GLY A 52 2.95 8.32 12.80
N LYS A 53 1.89 7.53 12.60
CA LYS A 53 1.96 6.29 11.80
C LYS A 53 1.32 6.45 10.41
N GLN A 54 0.58 7.54 10.18
CA GLN A 54 -0.08 7.81 8.91
C GLN A 54 0.77 8.74 8.03
N LEU A 55 1.32 8.23 6.93
CA LEU A 55 2.08 8.99 5.95
C LEU A 55 1.21 9.31 4.72
N TYR A 56 1.31 10.56 4.23
CA TYR A 56 0.64 11.01 3.01
C TYR A 56 1.69 11.29 1.94
N TYR A 57 1.73 10.45 0.90
CA TYR A 57 2.73 10.55 -0.17
C TYR A 57 2.36 11.58 -1.26
N GLY A 58 1.06 11.90 -1.38
CA GLY A 58 0.48 12.55 -2.57
C GLY A 58 0.44 11.59 -3.77
N VAL A 59 0.06 12.09 -4.95
CA VAL A 59 0.02 11.30 -6.20
C VAL A 59 1.45 11.02 -6.71
N ARG A 60 2.15 10.11 -6.04
CA ARG A 60 3.59 9.86 -6.23
C ARG A 60 3.95 8.39 -5.98
N GLU A 61 3.38 7.45 -6.74
CA GLU A 61 3.55 6.01 -6.56
C GLU A 61 5.02 5.58 -6.58
N HIS A 62 5.80 6.09 -7.54
CA HIS A 62 7.21 5.74 -7.66
C HIS A 62 8.01 6.17 -6.42
N ALA A 63 7.79 7.41 -5.97
CA ALA A 63 8.46 7.94 -4.79
C ALA A 63 7.98 7.21 -3.52
N MET A 64 6.69 6.90 -3.41
CA MET A 64 6.13 6.08 -2.35
C MET A 64 6.87 4.74 -2.26
N GLY A 65 6.99 4.01 -3.38
CA GLY A 65 7.71 2.73 -3.41
C GLY A 65 9.18 2.86 -2.99
N ALA A 66 9.89 3.87 -3.47
CA ALA A 66 11.29 4.10 -3.11
C ALA A 66 11.45 4.46 -1.61
N VAL A 67 10.58 5.31 -1.08
CA VAL A 67 10.58 5.68 0.35
C VAL A 67 10.25 4.47 1.23
N MET A 68 9.28 3.65 0.85
CA MET A 68 8.97 2.40 1.57
C MET A 68 10.18 1.46 1.61
N ASN A 69 10.90 1.30 0.50
CA ASN A 69 12.13 0.50 0.49
C ASN A 69 13.15 1.07 1.48
N GLY A 70 13.33 2.39 1.51
CA GLY A 70 14.20 3.08 2.47
C GLY A 70 13.80 2.83 3.92
N ILE A 71 12.50 2.96 4.25
CA ILE A 71 11.97 2.71 5.60
C ILE A 71 12.23 1.25 6.02
N ALA A 72 11.91 0.30 5.14
CA ALA A 72 12.08 -1.12 5.43
C ALA A 72 13.55 -1.52 5.63
N LEU A 73 14.47 -0.92 4.85
CA LEU A 73 15.90 -1.17 4.95
C LEU A 73 16.57 -0.44 6.12
N HIS A 74 16.05 0.72 6.53
CA HIS A 74 16.45 1.39 7.77
C HIS A 74 16.13 0.52 9.00
N GLY A 75 15.06 -0.27 8.93
CA GLY A 75 14.71 -1.26 9.95
C GLY A 75 13.77 -0.73 11.03
N CYS A 76 13.35 -1.63 11.93
CA CYS A 76 12.43 -1.40 13.06
C CYS A 76 10.98 -1.03 12.71
N VAL A 77 10.68 -0.67 11.46
CA VAL A 77 9.35 -0.29 11.00
C VAL A 77 8.98 -1.04 9.73
N VAL A 78 7.75 -1.55 9.67
CA VAL A 78 7.19 -2.16 8.44
C VAL A 78 6.33 -1.11 7.72
N PRO A 79 6.72 -0.66 6.52
CA PRO A 79 5.93 0.28 5.74
C PRO A 79 4.83 -0.43 4.94
N VAL A 80 3.63 0.16 4.94
CA VAL A 80 2.46 -0.29 4.20
C VAL A 80 2.02 0.84 3.25
N GLY A 81 2.02 0.57 1.94
CA GLY A 81 1.73 1.56 0.91
C GLY A 81 0.59 1.16 0.00
N GLY A 82 -0.36 2.06 -0.24
CA GLY A 82 -1.57 1.80 -1.03
C GLY A 82 -1.68 2.61 -2.31
N THR A 83 -2.06 1.97 -3.42
CA THR A 83 -2.57 2.60 -4.64
C THR A 83 -3.48 1.64 -5.39
N PHE A 84 -4.10 2.06 -6.49
CA PHE A 84 -4.85 1.14 -7.34
C PHE A 84 -3.91 0.20 -8.08
N LEU A 85 -4.32 -1.05 -8.25
CA LEU A 85 -3.48 -2.07 -8.88
C LEU A 85 -3.07 -1.66 -10.31
N VAL A 86 -3.90 -0.91 -11.03
CA VAL A 86 -3.54 -0.36 -12.34
C VAL A 86 -2.31 0.57 -12.29
N PHE A 87 -2.20 1.40 -11.26
CA PHE A 87 -1.09 2.36 -11.05
C PHE A 87 0.19 1.73 -10.51
N SER A 88 0.19 0.42 -10.21
CA SER A 88 1.41 -0.31 -9.83
C SER A 88 2.55 -0.17 -10.88
N ASP A 89 2.23 0.12 -12.14
CA ASP A 89 3.26 0.37 -13.17
C ASP A 89 4.14 1.57 -12.88
N TYR A 90 3.58 2.64 -12.30
CA TYR A 90 4.33 3.83 -11.96
C TYR A 90 5.46 3.52 -10.97
N MET A 91 5.29 2.49 -10.13
CA MET A 91 6.26 2.10 -9.11
C MET A 91 6.93 0.74 -9.36
N ARG A 92 6.75 0.14 -10.54
CA ARG A 92 7.31 -1.18 -10.89
C ARG A 92 8.83 -1.28 -10.62
N PRO A 93 9.68 -0.28 -10.96
CA PRO A 93 11.10 -0.35 -10.63
C PRO A 93 11.39 -0.39 -9.12
N ALA A 94 10.60 0.34 -8.32
CA ALA A 94 10.74 0.33 -6.86
C ALA A 94 10.32 -1.02 -6.25
N ILE A 95 9.23 -1.63 -6.75
CA ILE A 95 8.81 -2.99 -6.37
C ILE A 95 9.92 -4.00 -6.70
N ARG A 96 10.51 -3.91 -7.89
CA ARG A 96 11.63 -4.78 -8.29
C ARG A 96 12.83 -4.62 -7.34
N LEU A 97 13.19 -3.38 -6.98
CA LEU A 97 14.26 -3.14 -6.01
C LEU A 97 13.93 -3.69 -4.63
N ALA A 98 12.68 -3.62 -4.18
CA ALA A 98 12.25 -4.21 -2.92
C ALA A 98 12.52 -5.72 -2.88
N ALA A 99 12.13 -6.42 -3.95
CA ALA A 99 12.37 -7.86 -4.08
C ALA A 99 13.86 -8.22 -4.12
N LEU A 100 14.68 -7.47 -4.87
CA LEU A 100 16.13 -7.71 -4.98
C LEU A 100 16.87 -7.45 -3.66
N SER A 101 16.51 -6.36 -2.96
CA SER A 101 17.11 -5.96 -1.69
C SER A 101 16.54 -6.70 -0.48
N LYS A 102 15.48 -7.51 -0.68
CA LYS A 102 14.72 -8.18 0.39
C LYS A 102 14.13 -7.18 1.40
N ALA A 103 13.76 -5.99 0.94
CA ALA A 103 13.08 -5.01 1.76
C ALA A 103 11.70 -5.52 2.19
N LYS A 104 11.41 -5.50 3.49
CA LYS A 104 10.13 -5.94 4.07
C LYS A 104 9.06 -4.86 3.92
N VAL A 105 8.58 -4.68 2.70
CA VAL A 105 7.52 -3.73 2.34
C VAL A 105 6.19 -4.47 2.10
N ILE A 106 5.07 -3.83 2.45
CA ILE A 106 3.73 -4.36 2.18
C ILE A 106 3.01 -3.41 1.22
N TYR A 107 2.52 -3.94 0.09
CA TYR A 107 1.77 -3.16 -0.88
C TYR A 107 0.29 -3.52 -0.82
N SER A 108 -0.57 -2.54 -0.56
CA SER A 108 -2.03 -2.69 -0.63
C SER A 108 -2.53 -2.21 -1.99
N PHE A 109 -2.60 -3.13 -2.95
CA PHE A 109 -3.17 -2.85 -4.26
C PHE A 109 -4.65 -3.20 -4.29
N THR A 110 -5.49 -2.19 -4.47
CA THR A 110 -6.96 -2.36 -4.54
C THR A 110 -7.48 -2.11 -5.95
N HIS A 111 -8.79 -2.26 -6.18
CA HIS A 111 -9.41 -2.06 -7.51
C HIS A 111 -8.75 -3.01 -8.53
N ASP A 112 -8.78 -4.30 -8.21
CA ASP A 112 -7.97 -5.35 -8.81
C ASP A 112 -8.60 -5.98 -10.07
N SER A 113 -9.75 -5.49 -10.51
CA SER A 113 -10.50 -6.05 -11.64
C SER A 113 -11.25 -4.98 -12.44
N VAL A 114 -11.92 -5.39 -13.52
CA VAL A 114 -12.88 -4.56 -14.27
C VAL A 114 -14.07 -4.08 -13.43
N GLY A 115 -14.27 -4.64 -12.23
CA GLY A 115 -15.36 -4.27 -11.31
C GLY A 115 -15.29 -2.83 -10.76
N VAL A 116 -14.30 -2.05 -11.19
CA VAL A 116 -14.21 -0.60 -10.94
C VAL A 116 -15.36 0.16 -11.63
N GLY A 117 -15.88 -0.35 -12.76
CA GLY A 117 -17.09 0.21 -13.37
C GLY A 117 -16.84 1.50 -14.16
N GLU A 118 -17.34 2.63 -13.66
CA GLU A 118 -17.49 3.88 -14.43
C GLU A 118 -16.17 4.62 -14.74
N ASP A 119 -15.07 4.33 -14.01
CA ASP A 119 -13.77 4.99 -14.24
C ASP A 119 -13.11 4.63 -15.59
N GLY A 120 -13.72 3.71 -16.35
CA GLY A 120 -13.36 3.42 -17.73
C GLY A 120 -12.07 2.59 -17.88
N PRO A 121 -11.67 2.30 -19.14
CA PRO A 121 -10.67 1.29 -19.46
C PRO A 121 -9.26 1.63 -18.96
N THR A 122 -8.95 2.90 -18.67
CA THR A 122 -7.67 3.32 -18.09
C THR A 122 -7.53 2.96 -16.61
N HIS A 123 -8.65 2.66 -15.94
CA HIS A 123 -8.69 2.24 -14.54
C HIS A 123 -9.03 0.75 -14.37
N HIS A 124 -9.37 0.08 -15.47
CA HIS A 124 -9.67 -1.34 -15.50
C HIS A 124 -8.41 -2.15 -15.81
N LEU A 125 -8.20 -3.24 -15.07
CA LEU A 125 -7.13 -4.18 -15.34
C LEU A 125 -7.55 -5.20 -16.41
N LEU A 126 -6.78 -5.26 -17.48
CA LEU A 126 -6.91 -6.30 -18.51
C LEU A 126 -5.77 -7.33 -18.49
N ASN A 127 -4.55 -6.98 -18.03
CA ASN A 127 -3.40 -7.87 -18.15
C ASN A 127 -2.27 -7.67 -17.11
N LYS A 128 -2.56 -7.83 -15.81
CA LYS A 128 -1.52 -7.96 -14.77
C LYS A 128 -1.87 -8.97 -13.69
N LEU A 129 -1.61 -10.25 -14.00
CA LEU A 129 -1.35 -11.29 -13.00
C LEU A 129 0.17 -11.54 -12.80
N CYS A 130 1.03 -10.76 -13.47
CA CYS A 130 2.47 -11.01 -13.65
C CYS A 130 3.38 -10.39 -12.55
N LEU A 131 2.82 -9.85 -11.46
CA LEU A 131 3.63 -9.53 -10.27
C LEU A 131 4.10 -10.82 -9.55
N SER A 132 3.45 -11.95 -9.81
CA SER A 132 3.85 -13.29 -9.34
C SER A 132 5.21 -13.76 -9.86
N ASP A 133 5.71 -13.19 -10.96
CA ASP A 133 7.01 -13.54 -11.56
C ASP A 133 8.20 -12.85 -10.85
N LEU A 134 7.90 -11.91 -9.92
CA LEU A 134 8.88 -11.40 -8.97
C LEU A 134 8.96 -12.39 -7.80
N SER A 135 9.88 -13.34 -7.91
CA SER A 135 10.10 -14.53 -7.06
C SER A 135 9.99 -14.41 -5.52
N ARG A 136 9.77 -13.22 -4.92
CA ARG A 136 9.76 -13.01 -3.46
C ARG A 136 8.83 -11.89 -2.95
N ILE A 137 7.81 -11.49 -3.70
CA ILE A 137 6.77 -10.59 -3.16
C ILE A 137 5.77 -11.43 -2.36
N TYR A 138 5.63 -11.14 -1.07
CA TYR A 138 4.58 -11.73 -0.24
C TYR A 138 3.28 -10.97 -0.50
N TRP A 139 2.23 -11.70 -0.90
CA TRP A 139 0.86 -11.22 -1.02
C TRP A 139 0.13 -11.35 0.31
#